data_AF-A0A532BI37-F1
#
_entry.id   AF-A0A532BI37-F1
#
_cell.length_a   1.000
_cell.length_b   1.000
_cell.length_c   1.000
_cell.angle_alpha   90.00
_cell.angle_beta   90.00
_cell.angle_gamma   90.00
#
_symmetry.space_group_name_H-M   'P 1'
#
loop_
_entity.id
_entity.type
_entity.pdbx_description
1 polymer ?
#
loop_
_entity_poly.entity_id
_entity_poly.type
_entity_poly.pdbx_seq_one_letter_code
_entity_poly.pdbx_strand_id
1 'polypeptide(L)'
;GEAAAGVRHHVALSVVGTDRLQGMGYFRGKLLQEELIMESGIPYTIVHATQFFEFTAAIANTGAVGDTIHMSPAYFQPMAADDVADAMADVALAAPLNGMIEIAGPERVRMSEHVERFLKATNDPRKVVADPGALYYGQVAIDDRTLVPGENARIGAVHFDDWLGRYTPPK
;
A
#
# COMPACT_ATOMS: atom_id res chain seq x y z
N GLY A 1 2.77 26.69 -11.09
CA GLY A 1 1.86 25.54 -10.86
C GLY A 1 1.59 24.85 -12.18
N GLU A 2 1.14 23.61 -12.17
CA GLU A 2 0.93 22.75 -13.35
C GLU A 2 0.09 23.39 -14.47
N ALA A 3 -0.88 24.23 -14.12
CA ALA A 3 -1.66 25.01 -15.07
C ALA A 3 -0.79 25.91 -15.98
N ALA A 4 0.31 26.47 -15.44
CA ALA A 4 1.27 27.26 -16.21
C ALA A 4 2.15 26.41 -17.14
N ALA A 5 2.19 25.08 -16.93
CA ALA A 5 2.93 24.14 -17.77
C ALA A 5 2.06 23.45 -18.83
N GLY A 6 0.75 23.77 -18.91
CA GLY A 6 -0.16 23.17 -19.88
C GLY A 6 -0.48 21.70 -19.62
N VAL A 7 -0.37 21.25 -18.36
CA VAL A 7 -0.74 19.89 -17.94
C VAL A 7 -2.22 19.65 -18.24
N ARG A 8 -2.52 18.58 -18.99
CA ARG A 8 -3.88 18.23 -19.41
C ARG A 8 -4.53 17.16 -18.53
N HIS A 9 -3.73 16.48 -17.71
CA HIS A 9 -4.16 15.41 -16.83
C HIS A 9 -3.18 15.29 -15.66
N HIS A 10 -3.66 15.54 -14.45
CA HIS A 10 -2.92 15.30 -13.22
C HIS A 10 -3.16 13.86 -12.74
N VAL A 11 -2.11 13.05 -12.63
CA VAL A 11 -2.20 11.69 -12.07
C VAL A 11 -1.41 11.63 -10.78
N ALA A 12 -2.07 11.21 -9.70
CA ALA A 12 -1.46 11.11 -8.38
C ALA A 12 -1.61 9.72 -7.80
N LEU A 13 -0.50 9.19 -7.27
CA LEU A 13 -0.50 7.98 -6.48
C LEU A 13 -0.75 8.31 -5.00
N SER A 14 -1.79 7.71 -4.44
CA SER A 14 -2.11 7.69 -3.02
C SER A 14 -2.30 6.25 -2.54
N VAL A 15 -2.83 6.06 -1.33
CA VAL A 15 -2.83 4.79 -0.63
C VAL A 15 -4.24 4.42 -0.18
N VAL A 16 -4.62 3.15 -0.34
CA VAL A 16 -5.86 2.63 0.23
C VAL A 16 -5.85 2.82 1.75
N GLY A 17 -6.95 3.37 2.27
CA GLY A 17 -7.10 3.67 3.70
C GLY A 17 -6.56 5.05 4.10
N THR A 18 -6.20 5.93 3.15
CA THR A 18 -5.85 7.33 3.47
C THR A 18 -6.89 8.00 4.33
N ASP A 19 -8.18 7.90 3.98
CA ASP A 19 -9.29 8.42 4.76
C ASP A 19 -9.44 7.78 6.16
N ARG A 20 -8.98 6.53 6.32
CA ARG A 20 -9.16 5.70 7.53
C ARG A 20 -7.99 5.78 8.51
N LEU A 21 -6.79 6.15 8.06
CA LEU A 21 -5.54 6.11 8.84
C LEU A 21 -5.05 7.49 9.30
N GLN A 22 -5.97 8.38 9.64
CA GLN A 22 -5.67 9.77 10.02
C GLN A 22 -4.85 9.93 11.31
N GLY A 23 -4.69 8.86 12.10
CA GLY A 23 -3.77 8.81 13.23
C GLY A 23 -2.28 8.92 12.83
N MET A 24 -1.94 8.70 11.56
CA MET A 24 -0.57 8.79 11.04
C MET A 24 -0.36 10.08 10.23
N GLY A 25 0.73 10.81 10.51
CA GLY A 25 1.07 12.05 9.81
C GLY A 25 1.22 11.92 8.29
N TYR A 26 1.75 10.77 7.85
CA TYR A 26 1.89 10.45 6.43
C TYR A 26 0.55 10.46 5.68
N PHE A 27 -0.48 9.81 6.22
CA PHE A 27 -1.80 9.71 5.58
C PHE A 27 -2.58 11.03 5.63
N ARG A 28 -2.37 11.86 6.67
CA ARG A 28 -2.86 13.25 6.68
C ARG A 28 -2.26 14.07 5.54
N GLY A 29 -0.96 13.92 5.28
CA GLY A 29 -0.29 14.58 4.15
C GLY A 29 -0.83 14.11 2.80
N LYS A 30 -1.14 12.81 2.65
CA LYS A 30 -1.76 12.26 1.45
C LYS A 30 -3.18 12.79 1.22
N LEU A 31 -4.00 12.85 2.26
CA LEU A 31 -5.34 13.42 2.17
C LEU A 31 -5.29 14.90 1.75
N LEU A 32 -4.40 15.69 2.35
CA LEU A 32 -4.22 17.10 1.96
C LEU A 32 -3.75 17.23 0.50
N GLN A 33 -2.88 16.32 0.03
CA GLN A 33 -2.48 16.29 -1.37
C GLN A 33 -3.67 15.99 -2.29
N GLU A 34 -4.52 15.02 -1.94
CA GLU A 34 -5.73 14.68 -2.70
C GLU A 34 -6.69 15.87 -2.77
N GLU A 35 -6.96 16.54 -1.65
CA GLU A 35 -7.81 17.73 -1.59
C GLU A 35 -7.29 18.85 -2.51
N LEU A 36 -5.99 19.16 -2.45
CA LEU A 36 -5.37 20.17 -3.30
C LEU A 36 -5.45 19.82 -4.79
N ILE A 37 -5.40 18.54 -5.15
CA ILE A 37 -5.56 18.09 -6.54
C ILE A 37 -7.00 18.30 -7.00
N MET A 38 -7.97 17.88 -6.18
CA MET A 38 -9.40 18.01 -6.50
C MET A 38 -9.81 19.48 -6.67
N GLU A 39 -9.22 20.39 -5.88
CA GLU A 39 -9.49 21.82 -5.94
C GLU A 39 -8.69 22.57 -7.02
N SER A 40 -7.72 21.92 -7.68
CA SER A 40 -6.79 22.57 -8.61
C SER A 40 -7.41 23.11 -9.91
N GLY A 41 -8.61 22.63 -10.27
CA GLY A 41 -9.26 22.91 -11.55
C GLY A 41 -8.61 22.22 -12.77
N ILE A 42 -7.59 21.38 -12.55
CA ILE A 42 -6.94 20.57 -13.59
C ILE A 42 -7.64 19.20 -13.64
N PRO A 43 -7.99 18.67 -14.83
CA PRO A 43 -8.53 17.32 -14.92
C PRO A 43 -7.58 16.29 -14.29
N TYR A 44 -8.09 15.37 -13.48
CA TYR A 44 -7.24 14.51 -12.65
C TYR A 44 -7.68 13.05 -12.60
N THR A 45 -6.79 12.19 -12.11
CA THR A 45 -7.12 10.85 -11.61
C THR A 45 -6.22 10.52 -10.43
N ILE A 46 -6.83 10.19 -9.30
CA ILE A 46 -6.12 9.76 -8.10
C ILE A 46 -6.17 8.22 -8.04
N VAL A 47 -5.03 7.58 -7.86
CA VAL A 47 -4.89 6.12 -7.83
C VAL A 47 -4.51 5.71 -6.41
N HIS A 48 -5.39 5.01 -5.72
CA HIS A 48 -5.15 4.46 -4.38
C HIS A 48 -4.59 3.05 -4.50
N ALA A 49 -3.31 2.87 -4.16
CA ALA A 49 -2.70 1.56 -4.15
C ALA A 49 -2.69 0.94 -2.74
N THR A 50 -2.82 -0.38 -2.64
CA THR A 50 -2.58 -1.09 -1.38
C THR A 50 -1.08 -1.16 -1.06
N GLN A 51 -0.73 -1.74 0.09
CA GLN A 51 0.65 -1.82 0.58
C GLN A 51 1.54 -2.63 -0.35
N PHE A 52 2.78 -2.18 -0.55
CA PHE A 52 3.69 -2.82 -1.49
C PHE A 52 4.43 -3.98 -0.82
N PHE A 53 4.67 -5.07 -1.56
CA PHE A 53 5.51 -6.17 -1.09
C PHE A 53 6.91 -5.70 -0.67
N GLU A 54 7.43 -4.68 -1.36
CA GLU A 54 8.71 -4.01 -1.12
C GLU A 54 8.82 -3.43 0.31
N PHE A 55 7.69 -3.12 0.95
CA PHE A 55 7.68 -2.61 2.33
C PHE A 55 7.54 -3.70 3.40
N THR A 56 7.43 -4.98 3.02
CA THR A 56 7.21 -6.08 3.98
C THR A 56 8.29 -6.12 5.07
N ALA A 57 9.57 -5.95 4.71
CA ALA A 57 10.67 -5.92 5.68
C ALA A 57 10.55 -4.74 6.66
N ALA A 58 10.17 -3.56 6.17
CA ALA A 58 9.99 -2.37 7.00
C ALA A 58 8.80 -2.56 7.96
N ILE A 59 7.68 -3.08 7.47
CA ILE A 59 6.51 -3.42 8.29
C ILE A 59 6.91 -4.41 9.39
N ALA A 60 7.59 -5.52 9.03
CA ALA A 60 8.04 -6.52 9.99
C ALA A 60 8.91 -5.90 11.10
N ASN A 61 9.88 -5.06 10.73
CA ASN A 61 10.79 -4.42 11.69
C ASN A 61 10.08 -3.47 12.67
N THR A 62 8.92 -2.91 12.33
CA THR A 62 8.17 -2.03 13.25
C THR A 62 7.58 -2.77 14.45
N GLY A 63 7.38 -4.08 14.36
CA GLY A 63 6.90 -4.92 15.47
C GLY A 63 8.00 -5.71 16.16
N ALA A 64 9.28 -5.38 15.95
CA ALA A 64 10.38 -6.12 16.55
C ALA A 64 10.41 -5.93 18.08
N VAL A 65 10.38 -7.05 18.82
CA VAL A 65 10.50 -7.11 20.28
C VAL A 65 11.49 -8.23 20.62
N GLY A 66 12.77 -7.87 20.79
CA GLY A 66 13.83 -8.87 20.92
C GLY A 66 13.89 -9.78 19.69
N ASP A 67 13.73 -11.09 19.90
CA ASP A 67 13.78 -12.11 18.83
C ASP A 67 12.39 -12.43 18.22
N THR A 68 11.37 -11.64 18.53
CA THR A 68 10.02 -11.79 17.97
C THR A 68 9.61 -10.57 17.14
N ILE A 69 8.65 -10.79 16.25
CA ILE A 69 7.98 -9.79 15.44
C ILE A 69 6.48 -9.84 15.75
N HIS A 70 5.97 -8.86 16.48
CA HIS A 70 4.57 -8.73 16.86
C HIS A 70 3.79 -8.06 15.73
N MET A 71 2.91 -8.78 15.06
CA MET A 71 2.17 -8.29 13.90
C MET A 71 0.68 -8.42 14.09
N SER A 72 -0.06 -7.43 13.61
CA SER A 72 -1.51 -7.48 13.61
C SER A 72 -1.99 -8.70 12.80
N PRO A 73 -2.98 -9.46 13.29
CA PRO A 73 -3.67 -10.46 12.49
C PRO A 73 -4.70 -9.83 11.55
N ALA A 74 -4.82 -8.50 11.43
CA ALA A 74 -5.77 -7.91 10.50
C ALA A 74 -5.50 -8.31 9.05
N TYR A 75 -6.56 -8.36 8.23
CA TYR A 75 -6.41 -8.55 6.80
C TYR A 75 -5.82 -7.31 6.11
N PHE A 76 -5.00 -7.57 5.09
CA PHE A 76 -4.59 -6.59 4.07
C PHE A 76 -4.46 -7.27 2.71
N GLN A 77 -4.29 -6.49 1.64
CA GLN A 77 -4.20 -7.02 0.27
C GLN A 77 -2.98 -6.43 -0.47
N PRO A 78 -1.75 -6.82 -0.11
CA PRO A 78 -0.53 -6.21 -0.62
C PRO A 78 -0.29 -6.51 -2.11
N MET A 79 0.47 -5.66 -2.79
CA MET A 79 0.73 -5.72 -4.23
C MET A 79 2.19 -5.47 -4.60
N ALA A 80 2.59 -5.82 -5.82
CA ALA A 80 3.93 -5.50 -6.33
C ALA A 80 4.00 -4.06 -6.85
N ALA A 81 5.15 -3.40 -6.70
CA ALA A 81 5.38 -2.08 -7.30
C ALA A 81 5.33 -2.12 -8.84
N ASP A 82 5.66 -3.26 -9.47
CA ASP A 82 5.53 -3.48 -10.91
C ASP A 82 4.07 -3.27 -11.38
N ASP A 83 3.10 -3.90 -10.70
CA ASP A 83 1.66 -3.74 -11.03
C ASP A 83 1.19 -2.29 -10.83
N VAL A 84 1.75 -1.57 -9.85
CA VAL A 84 1.47 -0.15 -9.64
C VAL A 84 1.98 0.68 -10.81
N ALA A 85 3.21 0.42 -11.27
CA ALA A 85 3.80 1.14 -12.39
C ALA A 85 2.97 0.95 -13.66
N ASP A 86 2.53 -0.27 -13.95
CA ASP A 86 1.67 -0.59 -15.09
C ASP A 86 0.32 0.13 -14.99
N ALA A 87 -0.33 0.09 -13.82
CA ALA A 87 -1.59 0.79 -13.62
C ALA A 87 -1.46 2.32 -13.77
N MET A 88 -0.36 2.89 -13.25
CA MET A 88 -0.08 4.32 -13.37
C MET A 88 0.19 4.73 -14.83
N ALA A 89 0.89 3.88 -15.59
CA ALA A 89 1.12 4.12 -17.02
C ALA A 89 -0.21 4.11 -17.80
N ASP A 90 -1.08 3.13 -17.55
CA ASP A 90 -2.41 3.07 -18.18
C ASP A 90 -3.25 4.30 -17.85
N VAL A 91 -3.28 4.72 -16.58
CA VAL A 91 -4.04 5.89 -16.15
C VAL A 91 -3.51 7.17 -16.78
N ALA A 92 -2.18 7.33 -16.87
CA ALA A 92 -1.57 8.51 -17.50
C ALA A 92 -1.85 8.62 -19.00
N LEU A 93 -2.16 7.52 -19.68
CA LEU A 93 -2.51 7.47 -21.09
C LEU A 93 -4.02 7.56 -21.35
N ALA A 94 -4.85 7.37 -20.33
CA ALA A 94 -6.30 7.41 -20.41
C ALA A 94 -6.85 8.84 -20.34
N ALA A 95 -8.15 9.00 -20.60
CA ALA A 95 -8.84 10.25 -20.30
C ALA A 95 -8.94 10.45 -18.77
N PRO A 96 -8.84 11.70 -18.29
CA PRO A 96 -8.99 11.99 -16.86
C PRO A 96 -10.38 11.60 -16.37
N LEU A 97 -10.43 10.84 -15.28
CA LEU A 97 -11.68 10.43 -14.65
C LEU A 97 -12.32 11.52 -13.79
N ASN A 98 -11.55 12.52 -13.37
CA ASN A 98 -11.92 13.50 -12.33
C ASN A 98 -12.44 12.79 -11.08
N GLY A 99 -11.70 11.78 -10.65
CA GLY A 99 -12.11 10.88 -9.59
C GLY A 99 -10.96 9.99 -9.12
N MET A 100 -11.33 8.99 -8.34
CA MET A 100 -10.44 8.05 -7.70
C MET A 100 -10.66 6.63 -8.23
N ILE A 101 -9.59 5.86 -8.34
CA ILE A 101 -9.63 4.41 -8.52
C ILE A 101 -8.77 3.74 -7.45
N GLU A 102 -9.09 2.49 -7.13
CA GLU A 102 -8.24 1.67 -6.27
C GLU A 102 -7.55 0.58 -7.10
N ILE A 103 -6.30 0.29 -6.76
CA ILE A 103 -5.52 -0.84 -7.27
C ILE A 103 -5.02 -1.67 -6.09
N ALA A 104 -5.02 -2.98 -6.26
CA ALA A 104 -4.66 -3.90 -5.19
C ALA A 104 -3.99 -5.14 -5.74
N GLY A 105 -3.31 -5.90 -4.88
CA GLY A 105 -2.67 -7.14 -5.29
C GLY A 105 -3.67 -8.29 -5.38
N PRO A 106 -3.23 -9.46 -5.84
CA PRO A 106 -4.12 -10.56 -6.15
C PRO A 106 -4.77 -11.21 -4.91
N GLU A 107 -4.15 -11.07 -3.73
CA GLU A 107 -4.52 -11.89 -2.57
C GLU A 107 -4.75 -11.06 -1.31
N ARG A 108 -5.93 -11.22 -0.71
CA ARG A 108 -6.22 -10.76 0.65
C ARG A 108 -5.71 -11.80 1.64
N VAL A 109 -4.81 -11.39 2.52
CA VAL A 109 -4.12 -12.29 3.47
C VAL A 109 -4.01 -11.64 4.86
N ARG A 110 -3.73 -12.44 5.88
CA ARG A 110 -3.45 -11.94 7.24
C ARG A 110 -2.05 -11.34 7.26
N MET A 111 -1.89 -10.14 7.83
CA MET A 111 -0.59 -9.46 7.86
C MET A 111 0.49 -10.27 8.60
N SER A 112 0.15 -10.89 9.74
CA SER A 112 1.06 -11.77 10.47
C SER A 112 1.53 -12.97 9.63
N GLU A 113 0.65 -13.60 8.87
CA GLU A 113 0.99 -14.75 8.01
C GLU A 113 1.87 -14.34 6.82
N HIS A 114 1.57 -13.18 6.22
CA HIS A 114 2.38 -12.63 5.13
C HIS A 114 3.81 -12.31 5.59
N VAL A 115 3.95 -11.65 6.74
CA VAL A 115 5.26 -11.35 7.34
C VAL A 115 5.98 -12.65 7.70
N GLU A 116 5.30 -13.65 8.25
CA GLU A 116 5.93 -14.94 8.58
C GLU A 116 6.47 -15.64 7.33
N ARG A 117 5.71 -15.64 6.22
CA ARG A 117 6.17 -16.16 4.93
C ARG A 117 7.41 -15.41 4.43
N PHE A 118 7.40 -14.08 4.53
CA PHE A 118 8.55 -13.25 4.15
C PHE A 118 9.81 -13.60 4.95
N LEU A 119 9.73 -13.67 6.29
CA LEU A 119 10.87 -13.99 7.14
C LEU A 119 11.44 -15.38 6.83
N LYS A 120 10.58 -16.37 6.59
CA LYS A 120 11.01 -17.72 6.17
C LYS A 120 11.75 -17.69 4.84
N ALA A 121 11.23 -16.96 3.85
CA ALA A 121 11.85 -16.87 2.52
C ALA A 121 13.19 -16.12 2.55
N THR A 122 13.37 -15.17 3.46
CA THR A 122 14.60 -14.38 3.60
C THR A 122 15.58 -14.93 4.66
N ASN A 123 15.31 -16.11 5.23
CA ASN A 123 16.11 -16.75 6.28
C ASN A 123 16.29 -15.87 7.54
N ASP A 124 15.29 -15.06 7.87
CA ASP A 124 15.27 -14.31 9.13
C ASP A 124 14.81 -15.24 10.28
N PRO A 125 15.59 -15.40 11.35
CA PRO A 125 15.29 -16.35 12.42
C PRO A 125 14.20 -15.87 13.38
N ARG A 126 13.79 -14.60 13.32
CA ARG A 126 12.82 -14.02 14.26
C ARG A 126 11.45 -14.67 14.07
N LYS A 127 10.75 -14.91 15.17
CA LYS A 127 9.41 -15.55 15.15
C LYS A 127 8.31 -14.51 15.08
N VAL A 128 7.31 -14.73 14.23
CA VAL A 128 6.13 -13.88 14.20
C VAL A 128 5.15 -14.28 15.30
N VAL A 129 4.66 -13.29 16.04
CA VAL A 129 3.57 -13.40 17.00
C VAL A 129 2.39 -12.63 16.45
N ALA A 130 1.27 -13.32 16.22
CA ALA A 130 0.02 -12.65 15.88
C ALA A 130 -0.51 -11.93 17.13
N ASP A 131 -0.51 -10.60 17.09
CA ASP A 131 -0.81 -9.72 18.22
C ASP A 131 -1.91 -8.72 17.82
N PRO A 132 -3.17 -8.93 18.26
CA PRO A 132 -4.27 -8.00 18.00
C PRO A 132 -4.03 -6.57 18.54
N GLY A 133 -3.10 -6.39 19.48
CA GLY A 133 -2.71 -5.08 20.02
C GLY A 133 -1.56 -4.41 19.26
N ALA A 134 -0.93 -5.10 18.30
CA ALA A 134 0.17 -4.54 17.52
C ALA A 134 -0.33 -3.39 16.62
N LEU A 135 0.36 -2.26 16.71
CA LEU A 135 0.06 -1.07 15.92
C LEU A 135 0.77 -1.14 14.58
N TYR A 136 0.05 -0.82 13.50
CA TYR A 136 0.63 -0.66 12.18
C TYR A 136 1.62 0.51 12.17
N TYR A 137 2.85 0.23 11.73
CA TYR A 137 4.00 1.14 11.85
C TYR A 137 4.22 1.72 13.27
N GLY A 138 3.79 1.00 14.30
CA GLY A 138 3.89 1.44 15.70
C GLY A 138 2.99 2.62 16.06
N GLN A 139 2.05 3.03 15.19
CA GLN A 139 1.31 4.29 15.35
C GLN A 139 -0.20 4.10 15.51
N VAL A 140 -0.81 3.16 14.79
CA VAL A 140 -2.28 3.07 14.72
C VAL A 140 -2.76 1.63 14.67
N ALA A 141 -3.87 1.35 15.36
CA ALA A 141 -4.55 0.07 15.27
C ALA A 141 -5.24 -0.06 13.90
N ILE A 142 -5.26 -1.27 13.36
CA ILE A 142 -5.91 -1.58 12.08
C ILE A 142 -6.88 -2.73 12.25
N ASP A 143 -7.92 -2.76 11.43
CA ASP A 143 -8.90 -3.84 11.36
C ASP A 143 -8.91 -4.52 9.99
N ASP A 144 -9.78 -5.53 9.83
CA ASP A 144 -9.90 -6.36 8.64
C ASP A 144 -10.33 -5.61 7.36
N ARG A 145 -10.67 -4.32 7.45
CA ARG A 145 -11.07 -3.46 6.32
C ARG A 145 -10.09 -2.31 6.09
N THR A 146 -9.21 -2.01 7.03
CA THR A 146 -8.40 -0.79 7.01
C THR A 146 -7.41 -0.77 5.83
N LEU A 147 -6.77 -1.90 5.54
CA LEU A 147 -5.74 -2.07 4.51
C LEU A 147 -6.19 -2.98 3.36
N VAL A 148 -7.51 -3.09 3.17
CA VAL A 148 -8.15 -3.88 2.11
C VAL A 148 -8.89 -2.91 1.20
N PRO A 149 -8.78 -3.06 -0.14
CA PRO A 149 -9.50 -2.21 -1.08
C PRO A 149 -11.02 -2.40 -0.97
N GLY A 150 -11.76 -1.49 -1.59
CA GLY A 150 -13.16 -1.66 -1.93
C GLY A 150 -13.39 -2.69 -3.04
N GLU A 151 -14.66 -2.96 -3.32
CA GLU A 151 -15.11 -4.07 -4.19
C GLU A 151 -14.66 -3.95 -5.66
N ASN A 152 -14.37 -2.72 -6.12
CA ASN A 152 -14.11 -2.43 -7.53
C ASN A 152 -12.62 -2.15 -7.83
N ALA A 153 -11.71 -2.53 -6.93
CA ALA A 153 -10.29 -2.31 -7.18
C ALA A 153 -9.82 -3.13 -8.40
N ARG A 154 -8.98 -2.51 -9.22
CA ARG A 154 -8.25 -3.22 -10.27
C ARG A 154 -7.19 -4.09 -9.61
N ILE A 155 -7.21 -5.38 -9.94
CA ILE A 155 -6.36 -6.39 -9.31
C ILE A 155 -5.09 -6.59 -10.15
N GLY A 156 -3.93 -6.45 -9.51
CA GLY A 156 -2.60 -6.72 -10.07
C GLY A 156 -2.37 -8.22 -10.29
N ALA A 157 -1.44 -8.54 -11.17
CA ALA A 157 -1.21 -9.92 -11.60
C ALA A 157 -0.11 -10.63 -10.80
N VAL A 158 0.78 -9.89 -10.14
CA VAL A 158 1.96 -10.46 -9.49
C VAL A 158 1.58 -11.04 -8.13
N HIS A 159 1.64 -12.37 -8.01
CA HIS A 159 1.49 -13.07 -6.73
C HIS A 159 2.74 -12.93 -5.87
N PHE A 160 2.56 -13.05 -4.55
CA PHE A 160 3.65 -12.85 -3.60
C PHE A 160 4.80 -13.83 -3.78
N ASP A 161 4.53 -15.10 -4.12
CA ASP A 161 5.56 -16.11 -4.35
C ASP A 161 6.40 -15.81 -5.61
N ASP A 162 5.76 -15.32 -6.69
CA ASP A 162 6.45 -14.90 -7.91
C ASP A 162 7.32 -13.66 -7.67
N TRP A 163 6.85 -12.74 -6.84
CA TRP A 163 7.63 -11.59 -6.41
C TRP A 163 8.83 -12.01 -5.55
N LEU A 164 8.63 -12.90 -4.57
CA LEU A 164 9.69 -13.43 -3.71
C LEU A 164 10.78 -14.14 -4.51
N GLY A 165 10.42 -14.89 -5.57
CA GLY A 165 11.37 -15.54 -6.45
C GLY A 165 12.31 -14.57 -7.20
N ARG A 166 11.93 -13.30 -7.31
CA ARG A 166 12.74 -12.22 -7.92
C ARG A 166 13.38 -11.30 -6.88
N TYR A 167 12.93 -11.37 -5.62
CA TYR A 167 13.37 -10.47 -4.56
C TYR A 167 14.83 -10.74 -4.17
N THR A 168 15.64 -9.69 -4.23
CA THR A 168 17.00 -9.69 -3.70
C THR A 168 17.04 -8.76 -2.49
N PRO A 169 17.33 -9.26 -1.27
CA PRO A 169 17.46 -8.40 -0.10
C PRO A 169 18.50 -7.31 -0.35
N PRO A 170 18.25 -6.05 0.08
CA PRO A 170 19.29 -5.03 0.07
C PRO A 170 20.50 -5.49 0.90
N LYS A 171 21.70 -5.23 0.37
CA LYS A 171 22.99 -5.58 1.00
C LYS A 171 23.27 -4.76 2.26
#